data_AF-A0A4C1Z1W8-F1
#
_entry.id   AF-A0A4C1Z1W8-F1
#
_cell.length_a   1.000
_cell.length_b   1.000
_cell.length_c   1.000
_cell.angle_alpha   90.00
_cell.angle_beta   90.00
_cell.angle_gamma   90.00
#
_symmetry.space_group_name_H-M   'P 1'
#
loop_
_entity.id
_entity.type
_entity.pdbx_description
1 polymer ?
#
loop_
_entity_poly.entity_id
_entity_poly.type
_entity_poly.pdbx_seq_one_letter_code
_entity_poly.pdbx_strand_id
1 'polypeptide(L)'
;MWPTVPLMMGYVTRHALGNGQVRARPHLTTGVIHVDDPAAMSQWLKSISDNIVGLTNLQMKLLNRNLPAGERIEYMGWVYEGVVQAAQPLADVPPKFLILKGTDVMLFDVSMNTTELAKCPESLKVYQTMFRIVKESETVDWRQHCFLVQASGASGPSAAGPRYFSVETRQDLLRIEAAWTAAIVNPSSGSVYKKTFTVVHGGRAAGLTLDWATGFSLSEGTPGALPVWAYRLFILKLQIFSTMGSSDDGKSKLKLHFQDAETRVIETKELECQILQSLLFCMHAFLTAKVASVDPAFLASIQHSN
;
A
#
# COMPACT_ATOMS: atom_id res chain seq x y z
N MET A 1 6.49 -36.92 -21.77
CA MET A 1 5.60 -35.82 -21.38
C MET A 1 5.90 -35.55 -19.92
N TRP A 2 6.71 -34.53 -19.61
CA TRP A 2 7.02 -34.19 -18.22
C TRP A 2 5.74 -33.66 -17.56
N PRO A 3 5.39 -34.09 -16.34
CA PRO A 3 4.19 -33.60 -15.68
C PRO A 3 4.32 -32.09 -15.44
N THR A 4 3.44 -31.30 -16.05
CA THR A 4 3.32 -29.87 -15.80
C THR A 4 2.73 -29.69 -14.41
N VAL A 5 3.55 -29.36 -13.41
CA VAL A 5 3.05 -29.04 -12.08
C VAL A 5 2.38 -27.64 -12.16
N PRO A 6 1.08 -27.51 -11.88
CA PRO A 6 0.40 -26.22 -11.94
C PRO A 6 0.76 -25.39 -10.70
N LEU A 7 1.84 -24.60 -10.80
CA LEU A 7 2.37 -23.75 -9.73
C LEU A 7 1.61 -22.42 -9.58
N MET A 8 0.29 -22.41 -9.86
CA MET A 8 -0.52 -21.20 -9.75
C MET A 8 -0.51 -20.67 -8.31
N MET A 9 -0.11 -19.39 -8.15
CA MET A 9 0.09 -18.75 -6.84
C MET A 9 1.06 -19.52 -5.94
N GLY A 10 2.06 -20.20 -6.52
CA GLY A 10 3.19 -20.78 -5.78
C GLY A 10 4.25 -19.75 -5.41
N TYR A 11 5.24 -20.15 -4.64
CA TYR A 11 6.45 -19.36 -4.41
C TYR A 11 7.68 -20.27 -4.40
N VAL A 12 8.87 -19.67 -4.43
CA VAL A 12 10.14 -20.38 -4.38
C VAL A 12 10.97 -19.78 -3.27
N THR A 13 11.64 -20.61 -2.46
CA THR A 13 12.46 -20.17 -1.34
C THR A 13 13.86 -20.77 -1.43
N ARG A 14 14.88 -20.06 -0.95
CA ARG A 14 16.21 -20.65 -0.72
C ARG A 14 16.30 -21.06 0.74
N HIS A 15 16.64 -22.31 1.03
CA HIS A 15 16.88 -22.75 2.40
C HIS A 15 18.31 -22.41 2.82
N ALA A 16 18.50 -21.89 4.03
CA ALA A 16 19.78 -21.39 4.54
C ALA A 16 20.83 -22.48 4.87
N LEU A 17 20.61 -23.74 4.48
CA LEU A 17 21.61 -24.81 4.54
C LEU A 17 22.06 -25.28 3.15
N GLY A 18 22.38 -24.34 2.25
CA GLY A 18 23.06 -24.68 0.99
C GLY A 18 22.26 -25.53 0.00
N ASN A 19 20.96 -25.72 0.22
CA ASN A 19 20.08 -26.58 -0.58
C ASN A 19 18.72 -25.89 -0.81
N GLY A 20 18.54 -25.27 -1.99
CA GLY A 20 17.29 -24.56 -2.33
C GLY A 20 16.05 -25.47 -2.24
N GLN A 21 14.95 -24.99 -1.65
CA GLN A 21 13.68 -25.70 -1.55
C GLN A 21 12.55 -24.93 -2.23
N VAL A 22 11.86 -25.54 -3.20
CA VAL A 22 10.75 -24.90 -3.90
C VAL A 22 9.43 -25.20 -3.17
N ARG A 23 8.85 -24.22 -2.47
CA ARG A 23 7.58 -24.41 -1.76
C ARG A 23 6.38 -24.01 -2.62
N ALA A 24 5.78 -24.97 -3.32
CA ALA A 24 4.53 -24.74 -4.03
C ALA A 24 3.31 -25.01 -3.13
N ARG A 25 2.56 -23.96 -2.77
CA ARG A 25 1.34 -23.99 -1.94
C ARG A 25 1.56 -24.50 -0.50
N PRO A 26 1.11 -23.76 0.53
CA PRO A 26 1.27 -24.22 1.91
C PRO A 26 0.49 -25.51 2.29
N HIS A 27 -0.34 -26.08 1.40
CA HIS A 27 -1.31 -27.10 1.81
C HIS A 27 -1.61 -28.22 0.78
N LEU A 28 -0.88 -28.33 -0.35
CA LEU A 28 -1.06 -29.51 -1.21
C LEU A 28 0.22 -30.20 -1.74
N THR A 29 1.29 -29.51 -2.15
CA THR A 29 2.51 -30.20 -2.68
C THR A 29 3.79 -29.36 -2.59
N THR A 30 4.66 -29.62 -1.62
CA THR A 30 6.02 -29.03 -1.62
C THR A 30 7.00 -29.94 -2.37
N GLY A 31 8.05 -29.37 -2.97
CA GLY A 31 9.06 -30.14 -3.70
C GLY A 31 10.46 -29.55 -3.55
N VAL A 32 11.46 -30.38 -3.31
CA VAL A 32 12.85 -29.94 -3.26
C VAL A 32 13.52 -30.22 -4.59
N ILE A 33 14.15 -29.19 -5.17
CA ILE A 33 14.91 -29.33 -6.41
C ILE A 33 16.39 -29.20 -6.07
N HIS A 34 17.12 -30.28 -6.23
CA HIS A 34 18.57 -30.30 -6.12
C HIS A 34 19.17 -30.07 -7.50
N VAL A 35 20.03 -29.06 -7.62
CA VAL A 35 20.77 -28.77 -8.85
C VAL A 35 22.21 -28.48 -8.44
N ASP A 36 23.14 -29.29 -8.96
CA ASP A 36 24.56 -29.18 -8.62
C ASP A 36 25.27 -28.04 -9.39
N ASP A 37 24.75 -27.68 -10.56
CA ASP A 37 25.27 -26.58 -11.38
C ASP A 37 24.55 -25.25 -11.06
N PRO A 38 25.28 -24.20 -10.62
CA PRO A 38 24.69 -22.88 -10.34
C PRO A 38 24.01 -22.22 -11.54
N ALA A 39 24.50 -22.46 -12.76
CA ALA A 39 23.88 -21.89 -13.97
C ALA A 39 22.53 -22.55 -14.26
N ALA A 40 22.48 -23.88 -14.21
CA ALA A 40 21.25 -24.65 -14.30
C ALA A 40 20.27 -24.26 -13.18
N MET A 41 20.73 -24.09 -11.93
CA MET A 41 19.88 -23.64 -10.81
C MET A 41 19.22 -22.30 -11.13
N SER A 42 19.97 -21.35 -11.66
CA SER A 42 19.46 -20.03 -12.04
C SER A 42 18.41 -20.12 -13.16
N GLN A 43 18.64 -20.98 -14.15
CA GLN A 43 17.68 -21.23 -15.23
C GLN A 43 16.40 -21.89 -14.75
N TRP A 44 16.50 -22.86 -13.83
CA TRP A 44 15.36 -23.50 -13.18
C TRP A 44 14.53 -22.51 -12.38
N LEU A 45 15.17 -21.71 -11.53
CA LEU A 45 14.49 -20.66 -10.75
C LEU A 45 13.75 -19.68 -11.66
N LYS A 46 14.40 -19.21 -12.72
CA LYS A 46 13.77 -18.32 -13.70
C LYS A 46 12.53 -18.97 -14.34
N SER A 47 12.68 -20.20 -14.86
CA SER A 47 11.59 -20.91 -15.54
C SER A 47 10.40 -21.18 -14.62
N ILE A 48 10.66 -21.51 -13.35
CA ILE A 48 9.63 -21.73 -12.34
C ILE A 48 8.93 -20.42 -12.00
N SER A 49 9.68 -19.35 -11.74
CA SER A 49 9.12 -18.02 -11.43
C SER A 49 8.28 -17.48 -12.58
N ASP A 50 8.75 -17.60 -13.82
CA ASP A 50 8.02 -17.16 -15.01
C ASP A 50 6.70 -17.94 -15.17
N ASN A 51 6.71 -19.25 -14.90
CA ASN A 51 5.50 -20.08 -14.93
C ASN A 51 4.51 -19.69 -13.81
N ILE A 52 4.99 -19.48 -12.57
CA ILE A 52 4.17 -19.04 -11.44
C ILE A 52 3.49 -17.69 -11.78
N VAL A 53 4.27 -16.73 -12.28
CA VAL A 53 3.77 -15.40 -12.67
C VAL A 53 2.76 -15.51 -13.81
N GLY A 54 3.05 -16.30 -14.83
CA GLY A 54 2.15 -16.53 -15.96
C GLY A 54 0.79 -17.11 -15.53
N LEU A 55 0.80 -18.15 -14.71
CA LEU A 55 -0.42 -18.76 -14.17
C LEU A 55 -1.19 -17.83 -13.23
N THR A 56 -0.48 -17.06 -12.39
CA THR A 56 -1.10 -16.09 -11.47
C THR A 56 -1.75 -14.95 -12.25
N ASN A 57 -1.10 -14.45 -13.29
CA ASN A 57 -1.66 -13.42 -14.18
C ASN A 57 -2.90 -13.94 -14.94
N LEU A 58 -2.88 -15.19 -15.40
CA LEU A 58 -4.06 -15.81 -16.02
C LEU A 58 -5.21 -15.89 -15.03
N GLN A 59 -4.94 -16.29 -13.78
CA GLN A 59 -5.95 -16.36 -12.73
C GLN A 59 -6.53 -14.98 -12.40
N MET A 60 -5.71 -13.95 -12.29
CA MET A 60 -6.16 -12.56 -12.11
C MET A 60 -7.09 -12.13 -13.25
N LYS A 61 -6.72 -12.42 -14.51
CA LYS A 61 -7.58 -12.13 -15.67
C LYS A 61 -8.93 -12.82 -15.58
N LEU A 62 -8.97 -14.10 -15.18
CA LEU A 62 -10.21 -14.85 -15.02
C LEU A 62 -11.09 -14.28 -13.89
N LEU A 63 -10.50 -13.93 -12.74
CA LEU A 63 -11.20 -13.29 -11.63
C LEU A 63 -11.78 -11.94 -12.03
N ASN A 64 -10.99 -11.10 -12.70
CA ASN A 64 -11.38 -9.76 -13.11
C ASN A 64 -12.50 -9.72 -14.16
N ARG A 65 -12.81 -10.82 -14.85
CA ARG A 65 -13.99 -10.91 -15.74
C ARG A 65 -15.31 -10.76 -14.99
N ASN A 66 -15.32 -11.14 -13.71
CA ASN A 66 -16.52 -11.12 -12.87
C ASN A 66 -16.52 -9.94 -11.90
N LEU A 67 -15.51 -9.05 -11.96
CA LEU A 67 -15.37 -7.91 -11.05
C LEU A 67 -15.63 -6.60 -11.81
N PRO A 68 -16.34 -5.63 -11.20
CA PRO A 68 -16.49 -4.30 -11.77
C PRO A 68 -15.12 -3.60 -11.82
N ALA A 69 -14.99 -2.60 -12.70
CA ALA A 69 -13.71 -1.92 -12.94
C ALA A 69 -13.05 -1.36 -11.65
N GLY A 70 -13.84 -0.89 -10.69
CA GLY A 70 -13.37 -0.36 -9.41
C GLY A 70 -12.91 -1.40 -8.39
N GLU A 71 -13.20 -2.67 -8.63
CA GLU A 71 -12.89 -3.78 -7.72
C GLU A 71 -11.97 -4.83 -8.36
N ARG A 72 -11.33 -4.48 -9.48
CA ARG A 72 -10.38 -5.38 -10.12
C ARG A 72 -9.17 -5.63 -9.23
N ILE A 73 -8.64 -6.82 -9.36
CA ILE A 73 -7.38 -7.24 -8.76
C ILE A 73 -6.26 -6.73 -9.66
N GLU A 74 -5.43 -5.85 -9.11
CA GLU A 74 -4.28 -5.23 -9.78
C GLU A 74 -2.98 -5.99 -9.48
N TYR A 75 -2.92 -6.70 -8.34
CA TYR A 75 -1.76 -7.51 -7.97
C TYR A 75 -2.15 -8.72 -7.10
N MET A 76 -1.43 -9.83 -7.30
CA MET A 76 -1.45 -11.02 -6.45
C MET A 76 -0.04 -11.60 -6.36
N GLY A 77 0.46 -11.86 -5.16
CA GLY A 77 1.78 -12.48 -4.99
C GLY A 77 2.18 -12.70 -3.54
N TRP A 78 3.25 -13.47 -3.34
CA TRP A 78 3.80 -13.74 -2.01
C TRP A 78 4.75 -12.64 -1.57
N VAL A 79 4.70 -12.30 -0.28
CA VAL A 79 5.58 -11.33 0.38
C VAL A 79 6.10 -11.93 1.69
N TYR A 80 7.32 -11.61 2.08
CA TYR A 80 7.89 -12.05 3.35
C TYR A 80 7.88 -10.92 4.35
N GLU A 81 7.19 -11.14 5.46
CA GLU A 81 7.23 -10.23 6.60
C GLU A 81 8.55 -10.39 7.35
N GLY A 82 9.15 -9.27 7.76
CA GLY A 82 10.32 -9.21 8.64
C GLY A 82 9.98 -8.47 9.93
N VAL A 83 10.73 -8.78 10.99
CA VAL A 83 10.59 -8.14 12.29
C VAL A 83 11.59 -6.99 12.38
N VAL A 84 11.10 -5.77 12.60
CA VAL A 84 11.94 -4.54 12.68
C VAL A 84 12.76 -4.47 13.99
N GLN A 85 12.45 -5.32 14.98
CA GLN A 85 13.15 -5.36 16.28
C GLN A 85 14.26 -6.43 16.30
N ALA A 86 15.50 -5.97 16.34
CA ALA A 86 16.71 -6.80 16.40
C ALA A 86 16.86 -7.52 17.75
N ALA A 87 17.10 -8.83 17.71
CA ALA A 87 17.93 -9.64 18.63
C ALA A 87 17.55 -11.13 18.64
N GLN A 88 16.44 -11.53 18.01
CA GLN A 88 16.09 -12.95 17.90
C GLN A 88 16.51 -13.53 16.54
N PRO A 89 17.05 -14.77 16.50
CA PRO A 89 17.20 -15.49 15.25
C PRO A 89 15.84 -15.51 14.57
N LEU A 90 15.82 -15.08 13.31
CA LEU A 90 14.63 -15.05 12.48
C LEU A 90 14.00 -16.44 12.49
N ALA A 91 12.98 -16.66 13.33
CA ALA A 91 12.08 -17.79 13.11
C ALA A 91 11.53 -17.60 11.71
N ASP A 92 11.52 -18.66 10.89
CA ASP A 92 10.98 -18.65 9.53
C ASP A 92 9.50 -18.24 9.58
N VAL A 93 9.24 -16.93 9.57
CA VAL A 93 7.87 -16.40 9.47
C VAL A 93 7.38 -16.82 8.09
N PRO A 94 6.27 -17.58 8.01
CA PRO A 94 5.75 -18.02 6.73
C PRO A 94 5.41 -16.79 5.87
N PRO A 95 5.63 -16.86 4.55
CA PRO A 95 5.27 -15.76 3.67
C PRO A 95 3.76 -15.53 3.71
N LYS A 96 3.36 -14.28 3.49
CA LYS A 96 1.97 -13.88 3.35
C LYS A 96 1.63 -13.70 1.88
N PHE A 97 0.40 -14.02 1.51
CA PHE A 97 -0.12 -13.77 0.17
C PHE A 97 -0.81 -12.40 0.17
N LEU A 98 -0.28 -11.47 -0.62
CA LEU A 98 -0.76 -10.10 -0.76
C LEU A 98 -1.60 -9.97 -2.02
N ILE A 99 -2.79 -9.38 -1.87
CA ILE A 99 -3.68 -9.03 -2.97
C ILE A 99 -4.00 -7.53 -2.91
N LEU A 100 -3.91 -6.83 -4.04
CA LEU A 100 -4.44 -5.49 -4.21
C LEU A 100 -5.71 -5.57 -5.06
N LYS A 101 -6.87 -5.38 -4.43
CA LYS A 101 -8.20 -5.41 -5.06
C LYS A 101 -8.89 -4.06 -4.91
N GLY A 102 -9.08 -3.34 -6.02
CA GLY A 102 -9.67 -2.01 -5.97
C GLY A 102 -8.86 -1.07 -5.08
N THR A 103 -9.37 -0.76 -3.89
CA THR A 103 -8.66 0.05 -2.87
C THR A 103 -8.33 -0.71 -1.59
N ASP A 104 -8.47 -2.03 -1.63
CA ASP A 104 -8.17 -2.93 -0.52
C ASP A 104 -6.82 -3.63 -0.73
N VAL A 105 -6.00 -3.59 0.32
CA VAL A 105 -4.79 -4.40 0.48
C VAL A 105 -5.18 -5.56 1.39
N MET A 106 -5.06 -6.77 0.90
CA MET A 106 -5.54 -7.96 1.58
C MET A 106 -4.35 -8.89 1.83
N LEU A 107 -4.18 -9.32 3.08
CA LEU A 107 -3.09 -10.20 3.50
C LEU A 107 -3.65 -11.53 3.99
N PHE A 108 -3.10 -12.62 3.45
CA PHE A 108 -3.50 -13.99 3.80
C PHE A 108 -2.29 -14.79 4.25
N ASP A 109 -2.48 -15.67 5.22
CA ASP A 109 -1.43 -16.62 5.63
C ASP A 109 -1.29 -17.79 4.63
N VAL A 110 -2.25 -17.94 3.73
CA VAL A 110 -2.33 -19.01 2.74
C VAL A 110 -2.77 -18.48 1.38
N SER A 111 -2.27 -19.06 0.28
CA SER A 111 -2.82 -18.80 -1.05
C SER A 111 -4.29 -19.20 -1.08
N MET A 112 -5.15 -18.27 -1.43
CA MET A 112 -6.60 -18.46 -1.34
C MET A 112 -7.21 -19.30 -2.45
N ASN A 113 -8.40 -19.86 -2.17
CA ASN A 113 -9.37 -20.16 -3.23
C ASN A 113 -10.22 -18.92 -3.57
N THR A 114 -10.79 -18.87 -4.78
CA THR A 114 -11.50 -17.68 -5.29
C THR A 114 -12.73 -17.28 -4.48
N THR A 115 -13.27 -18.18 -3.66
CA THR A 115 -14.44 -17.96 -2.78
C THR A 115 -14.08 -17.39 -1.41
N GLU A 116 -12.79 -17.35 -1.04
CA GLU A 116 -12.31 -16.89 0.27
C GLU A 116 -11.94 -15.41 0.32
N LEU A 117 -12.00 -14.68 -0.81
CA LEU A 117 -11.62 -13.27 -0.86
C LEU A 117 -12.43 -12.40 0.12
N ALA A 118 -13.72 -12.69 0.28
CA ALA A 118 -14.58 -11.99 1.23
C ALA A 118 -14.28 -12.34 2.71
N LYS A 119 -13.53 -13.42 2.97
CA LYS A 119 -13.20 -13.92 4.32
C LYS A 119 -11.79 -13.51 4.77
N CYS A 120 -11.21 -12.52 4.11
CA CYS A 120 -9.86 -12.08 4.41
C CYS A 120 -9.72 -11.65 5.87
N PRO A 121 -8.76 -12.21 6.62
CA PRO A 121 -8.56 -11.88 8.01
C PRO A 121 -8.02 -10.45 8.19
N GLU A 122 -7.26 -9.94 7.21
CA GLU A 122 -6.65 -8.62 7.28
C GLU A 122 -6.83 -7.86 5.95
N SER A 123 -7.72 -6.87 5.98
CA SER A 123 -7.98 -5.96 4.86
C SER A 123 -7.73 -4.52 5.27
N LEU A 124 -6.81 -3.86 4.58
CA LEU A 124 -6.42 -2.47 4.79
C LEU A 124 -6.88 -1.62 3.62
N LYS A 125 -7.25 -0.37 3.88
CA LYS A 125 -7.56 0.58 2.80
C LYS A 125 -6.28 1.28 2.34
N VAL A 126 -6.03 1.26 1.03
CA VAL A 126 -4.86 1.87 0.39
C VAL A 126 -4.70 3.34 0.78
N TYR A 127 -5.79 4.11 0.79
CA TYR A 127 -5.77 5.54 1.15
C TYR A 127 -5.66 5.81 2.67
N GLN A 128 -5.76 4.78 3.52
CA GLN A 128 -5.54 4.84 4.98
C GLN A 128 -4.29 4.09 5.40
N THR A 129 -3.42 3.77 4.44
CA THR A 129 -2.23 2.98 4.67
C THR A 129 -1.05 3.65 3.98
N MET A 130 0.06 3.80 4.68
CA MET A 130 1.29 4.29 4.09
C MET A 130 2.06 3.12 3.47
N PHE A 131 2.40 3.26 2.19
CA PHE A 131 3.33 2.39 1.48
C PHE A 131 4.61 3.16 1.19
N ARG A 132 5.74 2.54 1.47
CA ARG A 132 7.06 3.12 1.19
C ARG A 132 8.04 2.03 0.80
N ILE A 133 8.71 2.22 -0.33
CA ILE A 133 9.88 1.42 -0.68
C ILE A 133 11.04 1.77 0.27
N VAL A 134 11.65 0.75 0.84
CA VAL A 134 12.82 0.88 1.72
C VAL A 134 14.07 0.99 0.87
N LYS A 135 14.90 1.98 1.16
CA LYS A 135 16.20 2.12 0.50
C LYS A 135 17.15 1.05 1.01
N GLU A 136 18.11 0.64 0.20
CA GLU A 136 19.12 -0.35 0.59
C GLU A 136 19.94 0.08 1.82
N SER A 137 20.12 1.40 2.04
CA SER A 137 20.77 1.93 3.25
C SER A 137 19.91 1.83 4.53
N GLU A 138 18.62 1.51 4.40
CA GLU A 138 17.63 1.47 5.47
C GLU A 138 17.13 0.03 5.74
N THR A 139 17.62 -0.97 4.99
CA THR A 139 17.25 -2.36 5.23
C THR A 139 17.79 -2.83 6.57
N VAL A 140 16.94 -3.50 7.34
CA VAL A 140 17.27 -3.98 8.69
C VAL A 140 17.88 -5.38 8.69
N ASP A 141 17.92 -6.02 7.52
CA ASP A 141 18.42 -7.36 7.30
C ASP A 141 19.07 -7.50 5.90
N TRP A 142 19.42 -8.74 5.52
CA TRP A 142 20.02 -9.05 4.22
C TRP A 142 19.02 -9.04 3.06
N ARG A 143 17.72 -8.88 3.33
CA ARG A 143 16.68 -8.98 2.29
C ARG A 143 16.71 -7.73 1.42
N GLN A 144 16.51 -7.93 0.13
CA GLN A 144 16.39 -6.86 -0.86
C GLN A 144 14.92 -6.62 -1.20
N HIS A 145 14.67 -5.58 -2.00
CA HIS A 145 13.34 -5.28 -2.53
C HIS A 145 12.29 -5.09 -1.43
N CYS A 146 12.68 -4.36 -0.40
CA CYS A 146 11.89 -4.21 0.81
C CYS A 146 10.95 -3.00 0.73
N PHE A 147 9.82 -3.10 1.44
CA PHE A 147 8.84 -2.04 1.57
C PHE A 147 8.18 -2.07 2.95
N LEU A 148 7.66 -0.93 3.37
CA LEU A 148 6.91 -0.75 4.61
C LEU A 148 5.43 -0.56 4.31
N VAL A 149 4.60 -1.17 5.14
CA VAL A 149 3.15 -0.95 5.18
C VAL A 149 2.77 -0.53 6.59
N GLN A 150 2.15 0.64 6.72
CA GLN A 150 1.69 1.15 8.01
C GLN A 150 0.22 1.56 7.92
N ALA A 151 -0.65 0.86 8.64
CA ALA A 151 -2.06 1.19 8.75
C ALA A 151 -2.31 2.30 9.78
N SER A 152 -3.35 3.10 9.56
CA SER A 152 -3.65 4.26 10.43
C SER A 152 -4.44 3.96 11.71
N GLY A 153 -4.86 2.70 11.92
CA GLY A 153 -5.66 2.26 13.08
C GLY A 153 -4.84 1.87 14.31
N ALA A 154 -3.52 1.93 14.22
CA ALA A 154 -2.60 1.62 15.31
C ALA A 154 -2.37 2.86 16.18
N SER A 155 -3.38 3.29 16.94
CA SER A 155 -3.23 4.35 17.95
C SER A 155 -3.50 3.78 19.34
N GLY A 156 -2.42 3.47 20.08
CA GLY A 156 -2.43 2.89 21.42
C GLY A 156 -1.06 2.26 21.76
N PRO A 157 -0.80 1.84 23.01
CA PRO A 157 0.44 1.14 23.38
C PRO A 157 0.63 -0.21 22.68
N SER A 158 -0.41 -0.72 22.02
CA SER A 158 -0.41 -1.89 21.12
C SER A 158 -0.42 -1.52 19.64
N ALA A 159 -0.15 -0.25 19.30
CA ALA A 159 -0.04 0.21 17.92
C ALA A 159 1.01 -0.63 17.18
N ALA A 160 0.55 -1.54 16.32
CA ALA A 160 1.44 -2.24 15.41
C ALA A 160 2.18 -1.18 14.59
N GLY A 161 3.49 -1.08 14.82
CA GLY A 161 4.37 -0.20 14.06
C GLY A 161 4.37 -0.54 12.57
N PRO A 162 5.15 0.19 11.76
CA PRO A 162 5.28 -0.12 10.34
C PRO A 162 5.72 -1.58 10.16
N ARG A 163 4.98 -2.33 9.33
CA ARG A 163 5.29 -3.72 9.00
C ARG A 163 6.28 -3.74 7.84
N TYR A 164 7.36 -4.49 8.02
CA TYR A 164 8.43 -4.62 7.03
C TYR A 164 8.20 -5.85 6.18
N PHE A 165 8.20 -5.66 4.86
CA PHE A 165 8.00 -6.71 3.88
C PHE A 165 9.13 -6.73 2.85
N SER A 166 9.32 -7.87 2.22
CA SER A 166 10.24 -8.06 1.10
C SER A 166 9.64 -9.00 0.05
N VAL A 167 10.16 -8.91 -1.17
CA VAL A 167 9.79 -9.77 -2.30
C VAL A 167 11.04 -10.29 -3.01
N GLU A 168 10.89 -11.37 -3.77
CA GLU A 168 12.01 -12.07 -4.41
C GLU A 168 12.72 -11.22 -5.46
N THR A 169 11.99 -10.42 -6.23
CA THR A 169 12.58 -9.64 -7.33
C THR A 169 12.21 -8.17 -7.29
N ARG A 170 13.07 -7.33 -7.85
CA ARG A 170 12.77 -5.91 -8.09
C ARG A 170 11.50 -5.72 -8.91
N GLN A 171 11.24 -6.61 -9.87
CA GLN A 171 10.05 -6.54 -10.72
C GLN A 171 8.77 -6.77 -9.90
N ASP A 172 8.79 -7.67 -8.92
CA ASP A 172 7.66 -7.86 -8.00
C ASP A 172 7.38 -6.59 -7.20
N LEU A 173 8.43 -5.94 -6.69
CA LEU A 173 8.30 -4.70 -5.92
C LEU A 173 7.70 -3.58 -6.78
N LEU A 174 8.20 -3.41 -8.01
CA LEU A 174 7.68 -2.41 -8.95
C LEU A 174 6.21 -2.69 -9.32
N ARG A 175 5.81 -3.96 -9.45
CA ARG A 175 4.41 -4.33 -9.69
C ARG A 175 3.50 -3.98 -8.51
N ILE A 176 3.97 -4.18 -7.27
CA ILE A 176 3.23 -3.76 -6.06
C ILE A 176 3.08 -2.23 -6.05
N GLU A 177 4.16 -1.49 -6.29
CA GLU A 177 4.14 -0.02 -6.32
C GLU A 177 3.20 0.51 -7.41
N ALA A 178 3.26 -0.05 -8.62
CA ALA A 178 2.39 0.31 -9.73
C ALA A 178 0.92 0.02 -9.41
N ALA A 179 0.61 -1.15 -8.86
CA ALA A 179 -0.74 -1.51 -8.43
C ALA A 179 -1.26 -0.63 -7.29
N TRP A 180 -0.40 -0.28 -6.32
CA TRP A 180 -0.74 0.64 -5.24
C TRP A 180 -1.06 2.04 -5.77
N THR A 181 -0.24 2.53 -6.69
CA THR A 181 -0.44 3.83 -7.34
C THR A 181 -1.71 3.83 -8.18
N ALA A 182 -1.96 2.77 -8.96
CA ALA A 182 -3.20 2.61 -9.72
C ALA A 182 -4.43 2.61 -8.81
N ALA A 183 -4.38 1.95 -7.65
CA ALA A 183 -5.47 1.95 -6.66
C ALA A 183 -5.78 3.35 -6.11
N ILE A 184 -4.76 4.20 -5.96
CA ILE A 184 -4.89 5.59 -5.51
C ILE A 184 -5.44 6.50 -6.62
N VAL A 185 -4.90 6.39 -7.84
CA VAL A 185 -5.15 7.35 -8.92
C VAL A 185 -6.41 7.02 -9.71
N ASN A 186 -6.77 5.74 -9.82
CA ASN A 186 -7.84 5.32 -10.73
C ASN A 186 -9.22 5.79 -10.21
N PRO A 187 -9.93 6.68 -10.94
CA PRO A 187 -11.22 7.23 -10.50
C PRO A 187 -12.30 6.15 -10.32
N SER A 188 -12.20 5.03 -11.06
CA SER A 188 -13.17 3.95 -10.99
C SER A 188 -13.17 3.22 -9.65
N SER A 189 -12.14 3.37 -8.82
CA SER A 189 -12.04 2.74 -7.50
C SER A 189 -12.90 3.45 -6.42
N GLY A 190 -13.48 4.62 -6.72
CA GLY A 190 -14.48 5.34 -5.91
C GLY A 190 -14.02 5.88 -4.55
N SER A 191 -12.86 5.46 -4.04
CA SER A 191 -12.48 5.62 -2.63
C SER A 191 -11.93 6.99 -2.22
N VAL A 192 -11.49 7.82 -3.17
CA VAL A 192 -10.84 9.12 -2.89
C VAL A 192 -11.64 10.28 -3.50
N TYR A 193 -12.95 10.09 -3.70
CA TYR A 193 -13.78 11.12 -4.32
C TYR A 193 -14.21 12.21 -3.33
N LYS A 194 -14.50 11.82 -2.08
CA LYS A 194 -14.84 12.74 -0.99
C LYS A 194 -14.71 12.06 0.37
N LYS A 195 -13.99 12.66 1.32
CA LYS A 195 -13.89 12.17 2.69
C LYS A 195 -13.85 13.30 3.71
N THR A 196 -14.66 13.19 4.76
CA THR A 196 -14.74 14.18 5.83
C THR A 196 -14.16 13.61 7.12
N PHE A 197 -13.30 14.39 7.76
CA PHE A 197 -12.68 14.09 9.04
C PHE A 197 -13.18 15.05 10.10
N THR A 198 -13.52 14.53 11.26
CA THR A 198 -13.85 15.35 12.43
C THR A 198 -12.56 15.97 12.96
N VAL A 199 -12.54 17.30 13.01
CA VAL A 199 -11.43 18.11 13.52
C VAL A 199 -12.00 19.18 14.46
N VAL A 200 -11.12 19.89 15.16
CA VAL A 200 -11.48 21.05 15.97
C VAL A 200 -10.78 22.28 15.41
N HIS A 201 -11.54 23.33 15.14
CA HIS A 201 -11.05 24.62 14.63
C HIS A 201 -11.54 25.73 15.57
N GLY A 202 -10.62 26.55 16.09
CA GLY A 202 -10.97 27.63 17.03
C GLY A 202 -11.73 27.13 18.29
N GLY A 203 -11.48 25.90 18.73
CA GLY A 203 -12.16 25.28 19.87
C GLY A 203 -13.55 24.71 19.56
N ARG A 204 -14.00 24.73 18.29
CA ARG A 204 -15.30 24.20 17.85
C ARG A 204 -15.13 22.95 17.00
N ALA A 205 -16.05 22.01 17.11
CA ALA A 205 -16.09 20.84 16.24
C ALA A 205 -16.36 21.27 14.78
N ALA A 206 -15.55 20.76 13.87
CA ALA A 206 -15.60 21.06 12.45
C ALA A 206 -15.35 19.80 11.62
N GLY A 207 -15.77 19.83 10.36
CA GLY A 207 -15.52 18.77 9.38
C GLY A 207 -14.52 19.25 8.34
N LEU A 208 -13.34 18.64 8.31
CA LEU A 208 -12.37 18.82 7.21
C LEU A 208 -12.69 17.84 6.09
N THR A 209 -13.14 18.34 4.96
CA THR A 209 -13.50 17.54 3.79
C THR A 209 -12.43 17.65 2.72
N LEU A 210 -11.91 16.48 2.31
CA LEU A 210 -11.11 16.27 1.12
C LEU A 210 -12.04 15.86 0.00
N ASP A 211 -12.21 16.68 -1.01
CA ASP A 211 -13.13 16.45 -2.11
C ASP A 211 -12.37 16.55 -3.43
N TRP A 212 -12.52 15.56 -4.29
CA TRP A 212 -11.79 15.50 -5.55
C TRP A 212 -12.15 16.67 -6.48
N ALA A 213 -13.41 17.10 -6.53
CA ALA A 213 -13.83 18.18 -7.42
C ALA A 213 -13.48 19.55 -6.85
N THR A 214 -13.64 19.73 -5.53
CA THR A 214 -13.62 21.07 -4.90
C THR A 214 -12.39 21.34 -4.03
N GLY A 215 -11.63 20.31 -3.69
CA GLY A 215 -10.38 20.39 -2.95
C GLY A 215 -10.54 20.24 -1.45
N PHE A 216 -9.82 21.07 -0.68
CA PHE A 216 -9.90 21.07 0.78
C PHE A 216 -10.94 22.06 1.24
N SER A 217 -11.84 21.65 2.13
CA SER A 217 -12.82 22.55 2.73
C SER A 217 -13.03 22.24 4.21
N LEU A 218 -13.25 23.28 5.00
CA LEU A 218 -13.61 23.15 6.40
C LEU A 218 -15.02 23.69 6.60
N SER A 219 -15.91 22.87 7.15
CA SER A 219 -17.27 23.29 7.53
C SER A 219 -17.43 23.22 9.04
N GLU A 220 -17.97 24.28 9.63
CA GLU A 220 -18.40 24.32 11.03
C GLU A 220 -19.94 24.19 11.11
N GLY A 221 -20.44 23.52 12.15
CA GLY A 221 -21.89 23.36 12.36
C GLY A 221 -22.52 22.17 11.62
N THR A 222 -23.76 22.33 11.15
CA THR A 222 -24.59 21.26 10.58
C THR A 222 -24.08 20.81 9.19
N PRO A 223 -24.17 19.52 8.84
CA PRO A 223 -23.83 19.04 7.49
C PRO A 223 -24.56 19.84 6.40
N GLY A 224 -23.81 20.45 5.48
CA GLY A 224 -24.35 21.30 4.40
C GLY A 224 -24.23 22.81 4.64
N ALA A 225 -23.73 23.24 5.80
CA ALA A 225 -23.36 24.64 6.02
C ALA A 225 -22.25 25.09 5.04
N LEU A 226 -22.23 26.39 4.73
CA LEU A 226 -21.17 26.97 3.92
C LEU A 226 -19.80 26.72 4.57
N PRO A 227 -18.78 26.34 3.79
CA PRO A 227 -17.45 26.12 4.33
C PRO A 227 -16.89 27.43 4.88
N VAL A 228 -16.29 27.36 6.07
CA VAL A 228 -15.53 28.45 6.71
C VAL A 228 -14.40 28.90 5.79
N TRP A 229 -13.76 27.94 5.13
CA TRP A 229 -12.82 28.18 4.04
C TRP A 229 -12.82 26.97 3.10
N ALA A 230 -12.52 27.24 1.83
CA ALA A 230 -12.37 26.22 0.80
C ALA A 230 -11.24 26.61 -0.14
N TYR A 231 -10.31 25.67 -0.37
CA TYR A 231 -9.17 25.85 -1.25
C TYR A 231 -9.19 24.79 -2.36
N ARG A 232 -9.17 25.26 -3.61
CA ARG A 232 -9.03 24.40 -4.79
C ARG A 232 -7.56 24.05 -4.99
N LEU A 233 -7.28 22.79 -5.34
CA LEU A 233 -5.92 22.23 -5.38
C LEU A 233 -4.96 22.78 -6.43
N PHE A 234 -5.41 23.62 -7.37
CA PHE A 234 -4.59 23.95 -8.53
C PHE A 234 -3.33 24.77 -8.21
N ILE A 235 -3.18 25.24 -6.99
CA ILE A 235 -2.27 26.32 -6.64
C ILE A 235 -1.75 26.10 -5.21
N LEU A 236 -1.26 24.93 -4.79
CA LEU A 236 -0.90 24.77 -3.36
C LEU A 236 0.32 23.87 -3.15
N LYS A 237 1.41 24.47 -2.68
CA LYS A 237 2.45 23.73 -1.95
C LYS A 237 1.94 23.47 -0.53
N LEU A 238 1.20 22.38 -0.35
CA LEU A 238 0.72 21.99 0.97
C LEU A 238 1.88 21.42 1.80
N GLN A 239 2.37 22.22 2.74
CA GLN A 239 3.31 21.74 3.75
C GLN A 239 2.53 21.37 5.00
N ILE A 240 2.61 20.10 5.38
CA ILE A 240 1.94 19.57 6.56
C ILE A 240 2.95 19.55 7.70
N PHE A 241 2.71 20.35 8.73
CA PHE A 241 3.43 20.27 9.99
C PHE A 241 2.52 19.66 11.04
N SER A 242 2.94 18.51 11.57
CA SER A 242 2.34 17.92 12.77
C SER A 242 3.33 18.04 13.92
N THR A 243 2.89 18.62 15.03
CA THR A 243 3.58 18.47 16.31
C THR A 243 2.79 17.47 17.11
N MET A 244 3.37 16.29 17.35
CA MET A 244 2.90 15.44 18.46
C MET A 244 3.20 16.24 19.72
N GLY A 245 2.17 16.79 20.35
CA GLY A 245 2.35 17.51 21.59
C GLY A 245 2.97 16.57 22.61
N SER A 246 4.03 17.00 23.28
CA SER A 246 4.53 16.38 24.52
C SER A 246 3.52 16.51 25.69
N SER A 247 2.26 16.83 25.38
CA SER A 247 1.20 17.19 26.31
C SER A 247 0.29 15.97 26.51
N ASP A 248 -0.01 15.67 27.76
CA ASP A 248 -0.84 14.56 28.25
C ASP A 248 -2.32 14.62 27.79
N ASP A 249 -2.68 15.54 26.89
CA ASP A 249 -4.05 15.75 26.42
C ASP A 249 -4.41 14.93 25.16
N GLY A 250 -3.43 14.26 24.53
CA GLY A 250 -3.64 13.43 23.34
C GLY A 250 -4.07 14.20 22.09
N LYS A 251 -4.03 15.53 22.10
CA LYS A 251 -4.51 16.36 21.00
C LYS A 251 -3.37 16.63 20.01
N SER A 252 -3.45 16.02 18.83
CA SER A 252 -2.52 16.29 17.74
C SER A 252 -2.92 17.55 16.99
N LYS A 253 -1.96 18.45 16.74
CA LYS A 253 -2.17 19.66 15.92
C LYS A 253 -1.70 19.40 14.49
N LEU A 254 -2.54 19.79 13.54
CA LEU A 254 -2.29 19.77 12.10
C LEU A 254 -2.20 21.22 11.62
N LYS A 255 -1.07 21.59 11.02
CA LYS A 255 -0.93 22.86 10.31
C LYS A 255 -0.89 22.62 8.81
N LEU A 256 -1.75 23.32 8.09
CA LEU A 256 -1.86 23.31 6.63
C LEU A 256 -1.39 24.65 6.11
N HIS A 257 -0.34 24.64 5.30
CA HIS A 257 0.17 25.84 4.64
C HIS A 257 -0.38 25.87 3.21
N PHE A 258 -1.15 26.90 2.88
CA PHE A 258 -1.72 27.11 1.57
C PHE A 258 -0.99 28.24 0.88
N GLN A 259 -0.19 27.95 -0.15
CA GLN A 259 0.59 28.96 -0.88
C GLN A 259 -0.11 29.37 -2.17
N ASP A 260 -0.49 30.64 -2.29
CA ASP A 260 -1.03 31.20 -3.53
C ASP A 260 0.02 31.23 -4.66
N ALA A 261 -0.36 30.90 -5.90
CA ALA A 261 0.56 30.68 -7.02
C ALA A 261 1.00 31.99 -7.65
N GLU A 262 0.14 33.00 -7.62
CA GLU A 262 0.41 34.30 -8.23
C GLU A 262 1.22 35.18 -7.27
N THR A 263 0.77 35.26 -6.01
CA THR A 263 1.33 36.15 -5.00
C THR A 263 2.40 35.49 -4.14
N ARG A 264 2.51 34.15 -4.15
CA ARG A 264 3.38 33.35 -3.28
C ARG A 264 3.11 33.51 -1.78
N VAL A 265 2.03 34.18 -1.41
CA VAL A 265 1.61 34.37 -0.01
C VAL A 265 1.20 33.02 0.56
N ILE A 266 1.60 32.76 1.80
CA ILE A 266 1.30 31.52 2.52
C ILE A 266 0.23 31.81 3.57
N GLU A 267 -0.92 31.18 3.44
CA GLU A 267 -1.95 31.14 4.47
C GLU A 267 -1.82 29.89 5.32
N THR A 268 -1.73 30.05 6.64
CA THR A 268 -1.63 28.91 7.57
C THR A 268 -2.99 28.66 8.23
N LYS A 269 -3.48 27.41 8.15
CA LYS A 269 -4.64 26.93 8.90
C LYS A 269 -4.22 25.89 9.92
N GLU A 270 -4.64 26.08 11.16
CA GLU A 270 -4.37 25.16 12.26
C GLU A 270 -5.65 24.43 12.66
N LEU A 271 -5.53 23.12 12.82
CA LEU A 271 -6.63 22.22 13.18
C LEU A 271 -6.16 21.26 14.27
N GLU A 272 -7.03 20.94 15.22
CA GLU A 272 -6.82 19.87 16.18
C GLU A 272 -7.50 18.59 15.67
N CYS A 273 -6.80 17.45 15.73
CA CYS A 273 -7.32 16.18 15.22
C CYS A 273 -6.97 15.01 16.15
N GLN A 274 -7.94 14.14 16.40
CA GLN A 274 -7.76 12.94 17.22
C GLN A 274 -7.19 11.77 16.41
N ILE A 275 -7.45 11.72 15.10
CA ILE A 275 -7.04 10.62 14.20
C ILE A 275 -6.04 11.14 13.15
N LEU A 276 -5.01 11.84 13.61
CA LEU A 276 -4.06 12.55 12.76
C LEU A 276 -3.42 11.62 11.71
N GLN A 277 -2.99 10.42 12.10
CA GLN A 277 -2.32 9.50 11.18
C GLN A 277 -3.23 9.08 10.01
N SER A 278 -4.50 8.76 10.28
CA SER A 278 -5.48 8.44 9.24
C SER A 278 -5.69 9.61 8.29
N LEU A 279 -5.77 10.83 8.84
CA LEU A 279 -5.93 12.05 8.05
C LEU A 279 -4.71 12.29 7.16
N LEU A 280 -3.49 12.14 7.69
CA LEU A 280 -2.24 12.31 6.92
C LEU A 280 -2.13 11.30 5.78
N PHE A 281 -2.47 10.04 6.01
CA PHE A 281 -2.41 9.01 4.96
C PHE A 281 -3.44 9.29 3.87
N CYS A 282 -4.66 9.71 4.23
CA CYS A 282 -5.67 10.11 3.26
C CYS A 282 -5.27 11.37 2.48
N MET A 283 -4.67 12.37 3.15
CA MET A 283 -4.13 13.56 2.49
C MET A 283 -3.04 13.21 1.50
N HIS A 284 -2.08 12.37 1.88
CA HIS A 284 -1.01 11.92 1.00
C HIS A 284 -1.58 11.21 -0.24
N ALA A 285 -2.46 10.22 -0.05
CA ALA A 285 -3.10 9.51 -1.16
C ALA A 285 -3.85 10.48 -2.09
N PHE A 286 -4.59 11.44 -1.51
CA PHE A 286 -5.35 12.44 -2.27
C PHE A 286 -4.44 13.36 -3.09
N LEU A 287 -3.33 13.85 -2.52
CA LEU A 287 -2.36 14.67 -3.23
C LEU A 287 -1.66 13.88 -4.34
N THR A 288 -1.23 12.65 -4.07
CA THR A 288 -0.62 11.77 -5.08
C THR A 288 -1.56 11.52 -6.25
N ALA A 289 -2.84 11.21 -5.98
CA ALA A 289 -3.86 11.07 -7.01
C ALA A 289 -3.99 12.35 -7.85
N LYS A 290 -4.03 13.51 -7.19
CA LYS A 290 -4.15 14.80 -7.86
C LYS A 290 -2.96 15.12 -8.76
N VAL A 291 -1.74 14.94 -8.27
CA VAL A 291 -0.51 15.14 -9.06
C VAL A 291 -0.51 14.23 -10.29
N ALA A 292 -0.87 12.96 -10.13
CA ALA A 292 -0.94 12.02 -11.25
C ALA A 292 -2.04 12.37 -12.28
N SER A 293 -3.10 13.07 -11.86
CA SER A 293 -4.18 13.47 -12.78
C SER A 293 -3.86 14.70 -13.63
N VAL A 294 -2.95 15.58 -13.17
CA VAL A 294 -2.59 16.82 -13.88
C VAL A 294 -1.41 16.64 -14.84
N ASP A 295 -0.62 15.59 -14.66
CA ASP A 295 0.49 15.24 -15.56
C ASP A 295 0.30 13.81 -16.13
N PRO A 296 -0.26 13.67 -17.35
CA PRO A 296 -0.35 12.37 -18.02
C PRO A 296 1.01 11.71 -18.29
N ALA A 297 2.11 12.49 -18.37
CA ALA A 297 3.45 11.95 -18.55
C ALA A 297 3.98 11.28 -17.26
N PHE A 298 3.52 11.72 -16.08
CA PHE A 298 3.74 11.01 -14.82
C PHE A 298 3.16 9.59 -14.87
N LEU A 299 1.94 9.41 -15.38
CA LEU A 299 1.33 8.10 -15.58
C LEU A 299 2.09 7.25 -16.62
N ALA A 300 2.53 7.86 -17.72
CA ALA A 300 3.31 7.17 -18.76
C ALA A 300 4.69 6.72 -18.25
N SER A 301 5.33 7.51 -17.38
CA SER A 301 6.62 7.15 -16.76
C SER A 301 6.52 5.94 -15.82
N ILE A 302 5.35 5.70 -15.24
CA ILE A 302 5.04 4.54 -14.40
C ILE A 302 4.72 3.30 -15.26
N GLN A 303 4.18 3.49 -16.47
CA GLN A 303 3.87 2.39 -17.39
C GLN A 303 5.07 1.93 -18.25
N HIS A 304 6.05 2.80 -18.50
CA HIS A 304 7.24 2.49 -19.32
C HIS A 304 8.42 1.92 -18.52
N SER A 305 8.29 1.76 -17.21
CA SER A 305 9.24 1.02 -16.36
C SER A 305 8.93 -0.49 -16.26
N ASN A 306 8.03 -1.01 -17.11
CA ASN A 306 7.69 -2.43 -17.28
C ASN A 306 8.69 -3.18 -18.15
#